data_AF-A0A3N5Q2Z6-F1
#
_entry.id   AF-A0A3N5Q2Z6-F1
#
_cell.length_a   1.000
_cell.length_b   1.000
_cell.length_c   1.000
_cell.angle_alpha   90.00
_cell.angle_beta   90.00
_cell.angle_gamma   90.00
#
_symmetry.space_group_name_H-M   'P 1'
#
loop_
_entity.id
_entity.type
_entity.pdbx_description
1 polymer ?
#
loop_
_entity_poly.entity_id
_entity_poly.type
_entity_poly.pdbx_seq_one_letter_code
_entity_poly.pdbx_strand_id
1 'polypeptide(L)'
;MLKLIKKLFGDKHEKDLKVLWPIVTEINSHYETIKNLTDDELVNKTKEFREKIQTHTEETRKNINELKTRLQSDEEFDRNTAYDELDELEEKLNDEYEEILDELLPEAYAVVKSTCQRLVGKSWTVAGNKLNWDMVPYDVQLIGGIVLHQGKIAEMGTGEGKTLVATLPMYLNSLTGRGVHLVTVNDYLAKRDSEWMGEIFRFHGLTVGVILNTMDSAQRQQQYACDITYGTNNEFGFDYLRDNMSVDLSQQVQRKHNYAIVDEVDSVLIDEARTPLIISGPVDRDDQQFNDMKPRIERVFRLQKNLVATLVQQAEDLLNGGKNETEAGVLLFRAQRGLPKNNKLAKVLSEPSLKRLVQSTEMEYLREKGKNMHIIDEELYFVIDEKSNQIDLTEKGREELAKGSGFEKEYFVLPDLGYEISKFENDETISIEDKVKRKDVLYKKYSEASDRIHTLN
;
A
#
# COMPACT_ATOMS: atom_id res chain seq x y z
N MET A 1 25.34 11.17 40.20
CA MET A 1 25.64 10.18 39.14
C MET A 1 25.46 10.74 37.73
N LEU A 2 24.32 11.36 37.37
CA LEU A 2 24.09 11.94 36.02
C LEU A 2 25.16 12.94 35.56
N LYS A 3 25.63 13.86 36.42
CA LYS A 3 26.70 14.82 36.08
C LYS A 3 28.08 14.18 35.85
N LEU A 4 28.35 13.02 36.45
CA LEU A 4 29.64 12.32 36.32
C LEU A 4 29.68 11.48 35.02
N ILE A 5 28.56 10.86 34.66
CA ILE A 5 28.37 10.13 33.39
C ILE A 5 28.39 11.11 32.21
N LYS A 6 27.72 12.27 32.32
CA LYS A 6 27.75 13.33 31.31
C LYS A 6 29.17 13.89 31.06
N LYS A 7 30.01 13.91 32.09
CA LYS A 7 31.42 14.35 32.00
C LYS A 7 32.36 13.27 31.43
N LEU A 8 32.01 11.99 31.59
CA LEU A 8 32.79 10.84 31.08
C LEU A 8 32.44 10.48 29.63
N PHE A 9 31.19 10.70 29.20
CA PHE A 9 30.73 10.34 27.86
C PHE A 9 30.35 11.54 26.98
N GLY A 10 30.42 12.79 27.47
CA GLY A 10 29.92 13.98 26.77
C GLY A 10 28.40 14.01 26.67
N ASP A 11 27.83 15.18 26.34
CA ASP A 11 26.41 15.25 25.95
C ASP A 11 26.23 14.65 24.54
N LYS A 12 25.12 13.97 24.27
CA LYS A 12 24.81 13.46 22.92
C LYS A 12 24.86 14.59 21.90
N HIS A 13 24.31 15.74 22.26
CA HIS A 13 24.35 16.96 21.46
C HIS A 13 25.79 17.43 21.14
N GLU A 14 26.71 17.40 22.12
CA GLU A 14 28.11 17.78 21.87
C GLU A 14 28.83 16.78 20.95
N LYS A 15 28.48 15.51 21.00
CA LYS A 15 29.00 14.49 20.09
C LYS A 15 28.50 14.69 18.67
N ASP A 16 27.19 14.90 18.52
CA ASP A 16 26.56 15.12 17.21
C ASP A 16 27.14 16.39 16.56
N LEU A 17 27.28 17.48 17.31
CA LEU A 17 27.93 18.71 16.82
C LEU A 17 29.38 18.47 16.38
N LYS A 18 30.17 17.66 17.09
CA LYS A 18 31.55 17.35 16.68
C LYS A 18 31.62 16.61 15.34
N VAL A 19 30.60 15.85 14.99
CA VAL A 19 30.50 15.15 13.70
C VAL A 19 30.03 16.10 12.59
N LEU A 20 29.11 17.01 12.88
CA LEU A 20 28.51 17.89 11.88
C LEU A 20 29.34 19.16 11.60
N TRP A 21 30.09 19.68 12.56
CA TRP A 21 30.86 20.92 12.40
C TRP A 21 31.95 20.87 11.31
N PRO A 22 32.67 19.74 11.11
CA PRO A 22 33.57 19.59 9.98
C PRO A 22 32.88 19.81 8.63
N ILE A 23 31.66 19.28 8.45
CA ILE A 23 30.86 19.45 7.22
C ILE A 23 30.49 20.93 7.02
N VAL A 24 30.09 21.62 8.09
CA VAL A 24 29.83 23.08 8.04
C VAL A 24 31.09 23.86 7.63
N THR A 25 32.25 23.45 8.13
CA THR A 25 33.53 24.05 7.77
C THR A 25 33.83 23.86 6.28
N GLU A 26 33.55 22.67 5.75
CA GLU A 26 33.69 22.34 4.34
C GLU A 26 32.71 23.14 3.46
N ILE A 27 31.43 23.24 3.84
CA ILE A 27 30.44 24.10 3.18
C ILE A 27 30.95 25.54 3.09
N ASN A 28 31.44 26.09 4.20
CA ASN A 28 31.96 27.46 4.24
C ASN A 28 33.24 27.62 3.40
N SER A 29 34.09 26.60 3.34
CA SER A 29 35.25 26.57 2.46
C SER A 29 34.84 26.62 0.98
N HIS A 30 33.87 25.80 0.56
CA HIS A 30 33.30 25.86 -0.79
C HIS A 30 32.64 27.20 -1.07
N TYR A 31 31.89 27.76 -0.11
CA TYR A 31 31.26 29.06 -0.26
C TYR A 31 32.29 30.15 -0.59
N GLU A 32 33.44 30.15 0.10
CA GLU A 32 34.50 31.13 -0.15
C GLU A 32 35.10 31.04 -1.56
N THR A 33 35.14 29.84 -2.16
CA THR A 33 35.64 29.65 -3.54
C THR A 33 34.62 30.04 -4.60
N ILE A 34 33.31 29.87 -4.33
CA ILE A 34 32.25 30.11 -5.32
C ILE A 34 31.53 31.47 -5.17
N LYS A 35 31.69 32.19 -4.06
CA LYS A 35 30.92 33.43 -3.80
C LYS A 35 31.10 34.56 -4.83
N ASN A 36 32.16 34.48 -5.64
CA ASN A 36 32.46 35.46 -6.68
C ASN A 36 32.15 34.96 -8.09
N LEU A 37 31.57 33.77 -8.24
CA LEU A 37 31.07 33.29 -9.53
C LEU A 37 29.99 34.23 -10.06
N THR A 38 29.89 34.28 -11.38
CA THR A 38 28.76 34.92 -12.08
C THR A 38 27.48 34.11 -11.87
N ASP A 39 26.32 34.72 -12.14
CA ASP A 39 25.03 34.04 -12.01
C ASP A 39 24.98 32.80 -12.91
N ASP A 40 25.48 32.89 -14.15
CA ASP A 40 25.50 31.78 -15.09
C ASP A 40 26.41 30.63 -14.62
N GLU A 41 27.58 30.95 -14.05
CA GLU A 41 28.48 29.94 -13.47
C GLU A 41 27.87 29.27 -12.24
N LEU A 42 27.18 30.04 -11.38
CA LEU A 42 26.52 29.50 -10.20
C LEU A 42 25.33 28.60 -10.57
N VAL A 43 24.58 28.95 -11.61
CA VAL A 43 23.52 28.09 -12.18
C VAL A 43 24.11 26.85 -12.85
N ASN A 44 25.29 26.96 -13.49
CA ASN A 44 25.96 25.82 -14.11
C ASN A 44 26.31 24.72 -13.10
N LYS A 45 26.55 25.06 -11.83
CA LYS A 45 26.76 24.07 -10.76
C LYS A 45 25.62 23.07 -10.64
N THR A 46 24.37 23.51 -10.80
CA THR A 46 23.21 22.61 -10.80
C THR A 46 23.29 21.56 -11.90
N LYS A 47 23.79 21.94 -13.09
CA LYS A 47 23.98 21.00 -14.22
C LYS A 47 25.11 20.03 -13.92
N GLU A 48 26.25 20.53 -13.44
CA GLU A 48 27.40 19.70 -13.03
C GLU A 48 26.98 18.64 -12.00
N PHE A 49 26.19 19.01 -10.99
CA PHE A 49 25.71 18.06 -9.98
C PHE A 49 24.77 17.03 -10.57
N ARG A 50 23.81 17.44 -11.40
CA ARG A 50 22.89 16.51 -12.08
C ARG A 50 23.65 15.52 -12.98
N GLU A 51 24.66 15.97 -13.70
CA GLU A 51 25.51 15.10 -14.53
C GLU A 51 26.30 14.08 -13.69
N LYS A 52 26.88 14.52 -12.56
CA LYS A 52 27.57 13.60 -11.62
C LYS A 52 26.62 12.53 -11.08
N ILE A 53 25.43 12.92 -10.63
CA ILE A 53 24.40 12.00 -10.11
C ILE A 53 23.96 11.02 -11.20
N GLN A 54 23.70 11.51 -12.42
CA GLN A 54 23.30 10.66 -13.54
C GLN A 54 24.37 9.64 -13.91
N THR A 55 25.63 10.07 -13.94
CA THR A 55 26.78 9.19 -14.24
C THR A 55 26.96 8.14 -13.16
N HIS A 56 26.89 8.54 -11.88
CA HIS A 56 27.06 7.64 -10.75
C HIS A 56 25.99 6.52 -10.71
N THR A 57 24.75 6.85 -11.11
CA THR A 57 23.60 5.92 -11.06
C THR A 57 23.26 5.26 -12.40
N GLU A 58 24.05 5.49 -13.45
CA GLU A 58 23.70 5.11 -14.83
C GLU A 58 23.53 3.59 -14.98
N GLU A 59 24.48 2.82 -14.46
CA GLU A 59 24.51 1.37 -14.59
C GLU A 59 23.31 0.72 -13.92
N THR A 60 23.06 1.05 -12.64
CA THR A 60 21.95 0.45 -11.88
C THR A 60 20.60 0.85 -12.47
N ARG A 61 20.43 2.11 -12.90
CA ARG A 61 19.22 2.55 -13.60
C ARG A 61 18.99 1.81 -14.91
N LYS A 62 20.06 1.55 -15.67
CA LYS A 62 19.99 0.78 -16.91
C LYS A 62 19.53 -0.66 -16.63
N ASN A 63 20.12 -1.33 -15.65
CA ASN A 63 19.75 -2.69 -15.26
C ASN A 63 18.27 -2.77 -14.83
N ILE A 64 17.80 -1.82 -14.02
CA ILE A 64 16.38 -1.72 -13.62
C ILE A 64 15.47 -1.58 -14.84
N ASN A 65 15.81 -0.70 -15.80
CA ASN A 65 15.00 -0.48 -16.99
C ASN A 65 14.96 -1.70 -17.91
N GLU A 66 16.09 -2.39 -18.07
CA GLU A 66 16.17 -3.65 -18.83
C GLU A 66 15.30 -4.73 -18.18
N LEU A 67 15.36 -4.89 -16.85
CA LEU A 67 14.56 -5.86 -16.10
C LEU A 67 13.05 -5.53 -16.16
N LYS A 68 12.67 -4.25 -16.02
CA LYS A 68 11.28 -3.79 -16.18
C LYS A 68 10.76 -4.05 -17.59
N THR A 69 11.58 -3.82 -18.62
CA THR A 69 11.21 -4.10 -20.01
C THR A 69 11.00 -5.61 -20.22
N ARG A 70 11.88 -6.43 -19.63
CA ARG A 70 11.77 -7.89 -19.70
C ARG A 70 10.52 -8.42 -18.98
N LEU A 71 10.17 -7.85 -17.82
CA LEU A 71 8.93 -8.17 -17.07
C LEU A 71 7.65 -7.86 -17.86
N GLN A 72 7.71 -6.91 -18.80
CA GLN A 72 6.60 -6.57 -19.69
C GLN A 72 6.55 -7.43 -20.97
N SER A 73 7.55 -8.28 -21.20
CA SER A 73 7.60 -9.14 -22.38
C SER A 73 6.80 -10.44 -22.20
N ASP A 74 6.52 -11.10 -23.33
CA ASP A 74 5.92 -12.44 -23.38
C ASP A 74 6.95 -13.57 -23.19
N GLU A 75 8.20 -13.24 -22.83
CA GLU A 75 9.23 -14.25 -22.58
C GLU A 75 8.84 -15.15 -21.40
N GLU A 76 9.10 -16.45 -21.54
CA GLU A 76 8.91 -17.44 -20.48
C GLU A 76 10.17 -17.47 -19.59
N PHE A 77 10.08 -16.88 -18.41
CA PHE A 77 11.14 -16.88 -17.40
C PHE A 77 10.56 -16.82 -15.98
N ASP A 78 11.40 -17.04 -14.97
CA ASP A 78 11.00 -16.93 -13.56
C ASP A 78 10.74 -15.46 -13.19
N ARG A 79 9.47 -15.05 -13.23
CA ARG A 79 9.04 -13.70 -12.89
C ARG A 79 9.25 -13.39 -11.40
N ASN A 80 9.15 -14.39 -10.51
CA ASN A 80 9.33 -14.15 -9.08
C ASN A 80 10.77 -13.75 -8.78
N THR A 81 11.74 -14.51 -9.32
CA THR A 81 13.16 -14.15 -9.18
C THR A 81 13.47 -12.78 -9.78
N ALA A 82 12.83 -12.41 -10.90
CA ALA A 82 13.02 -11.09 -11.50
C ALA A 82 12.40 -9.94 -10.69
N TYR A 83 11.32 -10.19 -9.94
CA TYR A 83 10.81 -9.19 -9.00
C TYR A 83 11.74 -9.03 -7.80
N ASP A 84 12.28 -10.13 -7.26
CA ASP A 84 13.26 -10.08 -6.17
C ASP A 84 14.53 -9.32 -6.59
N GLU A 85 15.06 -9.58 -7.79
CA GLU A 85 16.22 -8.87 -8.36
C GLU A 85 15.90 -7.38 -8.60
N LEU A 86 14.67 -7.06 -9.01
CA LEU A 86 14.25 -5.68 -9.20
C LEU A 86 14.25 -4.91 -7.87
N ASP A 87 13.75 -5.52 -6.80
CA ASP A 87 13.73 -4.91 -5.46
C ASP A 87 15.16 -4.66 -4.95
N GLU A 88 16.07 -5.64 -5.12
CA GLU A 88 17.49 -5.50 -4.77
C GLU A 88 18.17 -4.35 -5.54
N LEU A 89 17.91 -4.24 -6.84
CA LEU A 89 18.44 -3.16 -7.67
C LEU A 89 17.86 -1.79 -7.28
N GLU A 90 16.56 -1.72 -6.93
CA GLU A 90 15.94 -0.49 -6.48
C GLU A 90 16.48 -0.04 -5.11
N GLU A 91 16.80 -0.96 -4.20
CA GLU A 91 17.50 -0.68 -2.95
C GLU A 91 18.92 -0.17 -3.21
N LYS A 92 19.69 -0.89 -4.03
CA LYS A 92 21.05 -0.47 -4.44
C LYS A 92 21.05 0.92 -5.06
N LEU A 93 20.07 1.23 -5.91
CA LEU A 93 19.96 2.55 -6.52
C LEU A 93 19.71 3.65 -5.47
N ASN A 94 18.93 3.38 -4.42
CA ASN A 94 18.74 4.33 -3.33
C ASN A 94 20.05 4.58 -2.57
N ASP A 95 20.82 3.53 -2.30
CA ASP A 95 22.14 3.67 -1.65
C ASP A 95 23.10 4.49 -2.50
N GLU A 96 23.18 4.22 -3.81
CA GLU A 96 23.99 5.01 -4.75
C GLU A 96 23.56 6.49 -4.78
N TYR A 97 22.26 6.79 -4.64
CA TYR A 97 21.79 8.17 -4.51
C TYR A 97 22.20 8.79 -3.17
N GLU A 98 22.10 8.08 -2.06
CA GLU A 98 22.51 8.59 -0.74
C GLU A 98 24.01 8.91 -0.73
N GLU A 99 24.84 8.00 -1.22
CA GLU A 99 26.30 8.17 -1.29
C GLU A 99 26.70 9.42 -2.10
N ILE A 100 26.16 9.58 -3.31
CA ILE A 100 26.52 10.72 -4.16
C ILE A 100 25.94 12.05 -3.63
N LEU A 101 24.77 12.03 -2.99
CA LEU A 101 24.20 13.24 -2.40
C LEU A 101 24.99 13.69 -1.17
N ASP A 102 25.45 12.76 -0.34
CA ASP A 102 26.34 13.05 0.79
C ASP A 102 27.68 13.62 0.32
N GLU A 103 28.26 13.08 -0.76
CA GLU A 103 29.48 13.62 -1.38
C GLU A 103 29.27 15.06 -1.88
N LEU A 104 28.13 15.33 -2.52
CA LEU A 104 27.83 16.64 -3.10
C LEU A 104 27.33 17.67 -2.09
N LEU A 105 26.90 17.24 -0.89
CA LEU A 105 26.25 18.09 0.09
C LEU A 105 27.03 19.37 0.40
N PRO A 106 28.36 19.34 0.68
CA PRO A 106 29.08 20.53 1.07
C PRO A 106 29.08 21.61 -0.02
N GLU A 107 29.32 21.21 -1.27
CA GLU A 107 29.33 22.11 -2.43
C GLU A 107 27.91 22.60 -2.76
N ALA A 108 26.91 21.71 -2.72
CA ALA A 108 25.51 22.06 -2.97
C ALA A 108 24.96 23.08 -1.96
N TYR A 109 25.27 22.92 -0.68
CA TYR A 109 24.82 23.85 0.37
C TYR A 109 25.54 25.20 0.25
N ALA A 110 26.81 25.20 -0.16
CA ALA A 110 27.52 26.43 -0.49
C ALA A 110 26.85 27.18 -1.64
N VAL A 111 26.39 26.48 -2.68
CA VAL A 111 25.66 27.07 -3.82
C VAL A 111 24.37 27.75 -3.35
N VAL A 112 23.58 27.07 -2.50
CA VAL A 112 22.35 27.67 -1.92
C VAL A 112 22.69 28.89 -1.07
N LYS A 113 23.73 28.83 -0.22
CA LYS A 113 24.17 29.97 0.60
C LYS A 113 24.60 31.17 -0.25
N SER A 114 25.38 30.93 -1.31
CA SER A 114 25.78 31.94 -2.29
C SER A 114 24.59 32.54 -3.03
N THR A 115 23.61 31.72 -3.38
CA THR A 115 22.36 32.16 -4.02
C THR A 115 21.57 33.08 -3.09
N CYS A 116 21.41 32.70 -1.82
CA CYS A 116 20.73 33.53 -0.82
C CYS A 116 21.42 34.91 -0.68
N GLN A 117 22.76 34.94 -0.63
CA GLN A 117 23.54 36.17 -0.62
C GLN A 117 23.31 37.03 -1.88
N ARG A 118 23.15 36.40 -3.05
CA ARG A 118 22.89 37.07 -4.33
C ARG A 118 21.48 37.66 -4.41
N LEU A 119 20.53 37.07 -3.70
CA LEU A 119 19.15 37.54 -3.63
C LEU A 119 18.97 38.69 -2.62
N VAL A 120 19.94 38.97 -1.75
CA VAL A 120 19.86 40.07 -0.77
C VAL A 120 19.55 41.40 -1.47
N GLY A 121 18.54 42.11 -0.96
CA GLY A 121 18.04 43.37 -1.51
C GLY A 121 17.02 43.22 -2.65
N LYS A 122 16.79 42.01 -3.17
CA LYS A 122 15.71 41.75 -4.13
C LYS A 122 14.35 41.64 -3.41
N SER A 123 13.27 41.75 -4.16
CA SER A 123 11.91 41.63 -3.62
C SER A 123 10.94 41.07 -4.65
N TRP A 124 9.97 40.28 -4.18
CA TRP A 124 8.92 39.69 -5.02
C TRP A 124 7.62 39.54 -4.22
N THR A 125 6.53 39.25 -4.94
CA THR A 125 5.22 39.04 -4.34
C THR A 125 5.11 37.61 -3.81
N VAL A 126 4.69 37.49 -2.56
CA VAL A 126 4.50 36.24 -1.81
C VAL A 126 3.16 36.30 -1.11
N ALA A 127 2.26 35.37 -1.43
CA ALA A 127 0.89 35.30 -0.95
C ALA A 127 0.15 36.66 -1.04
N GLY A 128 0.42 37.43 -2.11
CA GLY A 128 -0.15 38.75 -2.35
C GLY A 128 0.59 39.93 -1.69
N ASN A 129 1.64 39.68 -0.90
CA ASN A 129 2.43 40.71 -0.23
C ASN A 129 3.82 40.83 -0.83
N LYS A 130 4.34 42.05 -1.02
CA LYS A 130 5.72 42.24 -1.48
C LYS A 130 6.69 42.03 -0.32
N LEU A 131 7.55 41.02 -0.41
CA LEU A 131 8.58 40.73 0.58
C LEU A 131 9.97 41.06 0.04
N ASN A 132 10.83 41.60 0.91
CA ASN A 132 12.24 41.82 0.62
C ASN A 132 13.05 40.62 1.11
N TRP A 133 14.03 40.20 0.33
CA TRP A 133 14.98 39.17 0.72
C TRP A 133 16.19 39.80 1.39
N ASP A 134 16.45 39.43 2.65
CA ASP A 134 17.60 39.90 3.44
C ASP A 134 18.18 38.76 4.29
N MET A 135 18.20 37.55 3.73
CA MET A 135 18.56 36.33 4.46
C MET A 135 19.74 35.61 3.80
N VAL A 136 20.69 35.19 4.62
CA VAL A 136 21.80 34.30 4.25
C VAL A 136 21.93 33.24 5.34
N PRO A 137 22.00 31.94 4.99
CA PRO A 137 22.09 30.88 6.00
C PRO A 137 23.26 31.05 6.97
N TYR A 138 22.95 31.03 8.27
CA TYR A 138 23.91 30.93 9.36
C TYR A 138 24.45 29.50 9.50
N ASP A 139 25.60 29.33 10.16
CA ASP A 139 26.22 28.02 10.37
C ASP A 139 25.30 27.03 11.11
N VAL A 140 24.53 27.52 12.09
CA VAL A 140 23.53 26.69 12.79
C VAL A 140 22.38 26.23 11.89
N GLN A 141 22.04 27.03 10.86
CA GLN A 141 21.05 26.67 9.87
C GLN A 141 21.60 25.65 8.87
N LEU A 142 22.90 25.73 8.53
CA LEU A 142 23.59 24.69 7.75
C LEU A 142 23.55 23.34 8.49
N ILE A 143 23.77 23.33 9.81
CA ILE A 143 23.62 22.12 10.64
C ILE A 143 22.20 21.57 10.54
N GLY A 144 21.19 22.42 10.70
CA GLY A 144 19.79 22.01 10.55
C GLY A 144 19.51 21.37 9.19
N GLY A 145 20.06 21.95 8.12
CA GLY A 145 19.95 21.38 6.77
C GLY A 145 20.61 20.01 6.64
N ILE A 146 21.79 19.81 7.24
CA ILE A 146 22.49 18.50 7.23
C ILE A 146 21.65 17.45 7.98
N VAL A 147 21.12 17.82 9.15
CA VAL A 147 20.27 16.93 9.96
C VAL A 147 19.02 16.50 9.20
N LEU A 148 18.36 17.43 8.50
CA LEU A 148 17.20 17.12 7.67
C LEU A 148 17.55 16.18 6.51
N HIS A 149 18.69 16.40 5.83
CA HIS A 149 19.15 15.50 4.76
C HIS A 149 19.33 14.06 5.26
N GLN A 150 19.91 13.90 6.45
CA GLN A 150 20.11 12.61 7.12
C GLN A 150 18.81 11.93 7.61
N GLY A 151 17.63 12.44 7.23
CA GLY A 151 16.34 11.88 7.65
C GLY A 151 16.03 12.05 9.14
N LYS A 152 16.65 13.04 9.82
CA LYS A 152 16.47 13.29 11.26
C LYS A 152 15.65 14.55 11.51
N ILE A 153 15.17 14.69 12.75
CA ILE A 153 14.45 15.88 13.22
C ILE A 153 15.46 16.96 13.62
N ALA A 154 15.39 18.13 12.98
CA ALA A 154 16.13 19.32 13.38
C ALA A 154 15.27 20.19 14.31
N GLU A 155 15.50 20.11 15.63
CA GLU A 155 14.84 20.98 16.60
C GLU A 155 15.46 22.38 16.57
N MET A 156 14.65 23.38 16.19
CA MET A 156 15.07 24.78 16.08
C MET A 156 14.03 25.68 16.74
N GLY A 157 14.49 26.67 17.49
CA GLY A 157 13.60 27.66 18.12
C GLY A 157 12.77 28.44 17.09
N THR A 158 11.61 28.93 17.49
CA THR A 158 10.80 29.82 16.65
C THR A 158 11.61 31.07 16.29
N GLY A 159 11.68 31.39 15.00
CA GLY A 159 12.46 32.53 14.49
C GLY A 159 13.88 32.17 14.04
N GLU A 160 14.37 30.95 14.27
CA GLU A 160 15.67 30.48 13.79
C GLU A 160 15.72 30.20 12.27
N GLY A 161 14.63 30.49 11.55
CA GLY A 161 14.58 30.38 10.08
C GLY A 161 14.37 28.96 9.54
N LYS A 162 13.53 28.12 10.18
CA LYS A 162 13.17 26.76 9.71
C LYS A 162 12.85 26.70 8.21
N THR A 163 12.06 27.66 7.71
CA THR A 163 11.66 27.74 6.29
C THR A 163 12.87 27.91 5.35
N LEU A 164 13.88 28.70 5.75
CA LEU A 164 15.12 28.86 4.98
C LEU A 164 16.00 27.60 5.10
N VAL A 165 16.04 26.98 6.27
CA VAL A 165 16.83 25.76 6.50
C VAL A 165 16.39 24.63 5.57
N ALA A 166 15.08 24.47 5.38
CA ALA A 166 14.52 23.45 4.50
C ALA A 166 15.01 23.58 3.04
N THR A 167 15.39 24.78 2.58
CA THR A 167 15.81 24.96 1.18
C THR A 167 17.11 24.23 0.85
N LEU A 168 17.98 24.03 1.85
CA LEU A 168 19.27 23.37 1.68
C LEU A 168 19.10 21.89 1.26
N PRO A 169 18.45 21.01 2.07
CA PRO A 169 18.22 19.63 1.68
C PRO A 169 17.23 19.52 0.51
N MET A 170 16.25 20.41 0.39
CA MET A 170 15.32 20.38 -0.75
C MET A 170 16.04 20.60 -2.08
N TYR A 171 16.96 21.57 -2.16
CA TYR A 171 17.79 21.78 -3.33
C TYR A 171 18.59 20.52 -3.66
N LEU A 172 19.38 20.01 -2.71
CA LEU A 172 20.24 18.83 -2.91
C LEU A 172 19.44 17.60 -3.38
N ASN A 173 18.39 17.22 -2.64
CA ASN A 173 17.63 15.99 -2.91
C ASN A 173 16.80 16.08 -4.20
N SER A 174 16.43 17.29 -4.63
CA SER A 174 15.73 17.51 -5.90
C SER A 174 16.62 17.27 -7.13
N LEU A 175 17.95 17.29 -7.00
CA LEU A 175 18.89 17.08 -8.11
C LEU A 175 18.80 15.67 -8.71
N THR A 176 18.24 14.71 -7.98
CA THR A 176 17.95 13.35 -8.46
C THR A 176 16.85 13.31 -9.53
N GLY A 177 16.00 14.34 -9.62
CA GLY A 177 14.81 14.36 -10.49
C GLY A 177 13.67 13.43 -10.04
N ARG A 178 13.85 12.71 -8.92
CA ARG A 178 12.79 11.91 -8.25
C ARG A 178 11.86 12.78 -7.40
N GLY A 179 12.37 13.98 -7.10
CA GLY A 179 11.73 15.12 -6.47
C GLY A 179 11.35 14.99 -5.00
N VAL A 180 10.87 16.11 -4.46
CA VAL A 180 10.85 16.36 -3.02
C VAL A 180 9.53 16.97 -2.59
N HIS A 181 8.96 16.50 -1.48
CA HIS A 181 7.75 17.06 -0.89
C HIS A 181 8.08 17.89 0.37
N LEU A 182 7.58 19.13 0.44
CA LEU A 182 7.53 19.88 1.70
C LEU A 182 6.10 19.89 2.22
N VAL A 183 5.90 19.28 3.39
CA VAL A 183 4.61 19.21 4.08
C VAL A 183 4.53 20.36 5.08
N THR A 184 3.46 21.13 4.99
CA THR A 184 3.12 22.22 5.91
C THR A 184 1.76 21.96 6.56
N VAL A 185 1.42 22.73 7.59
CA VAL A 185 0.15 22.55 8.33
C VAL A 185 -1.07 23.12 7.62
N ASN A 186 -0.92 24.00 6.62
CA ASN A 186 -2.06 24.53 5.85
C ASN A 186 -1.67 25.09 4.47
N ASP A 187 -2.66 25.19 3.58
CA ASP A 187 -2.53 25.66 2.19
C ASP A 187 -1.93 27.06 2.07
N TYR A 188 -2.20 27.96 3.03
CA TYR A 188 -1.62 29.31 3.01
C TYR A 188 -0.11 29.27 3.21
N LEU A 189 0.38 28.49 4.17
CA LEU A 189 1.81 28.32 4.42
C LEU A 189 2.48 27.60 3.25
N ALA A 190 1.88 26.53 2.72
CA ALA A 190 2.38 25.85 1.52
C ALA A 190 2.58 26.84 0.36
N LYS A 191 1.54 27.64 0.05
CA LYS A 191 1.60 28.64 -1.01
C LYS A 191 2.63 29.72 -0.70
N ARG A 192 2.58 30.33 0.48
CA ARG A 192 3.53 31.38 0.90
C ARG A 192 4.96 30.90 0.75
N ASP A 193 5.28 29.71 1.26
CA ASP A 193 6.66 29.24 1.29
C ASP A 193 7.15 28.79 -0.10
N SER A 194 6.27 28.22 -0.93
CA SER A 194 6.57 27.90 -2.33
C SER A 194 6.86 29.15 -3.19
N GLU A 195 6.16 30.25 -2.93
CA GLU A 195 6.36 31.53 -3.64
C GLU A 195 7.60 32.26 -3.10
N TRP A 196 7.82 32.19 -1.78
CA TRP A 196 8.93 32.86 -1.12
C TRP A 196 10.25 32.16 -1.39
N MET A 197 10.41 30.92 -0.95
CA MET A 197 11.67 30.17 -1.10
C MET A 197 11.88 29.68 -2.52
N GLY A 198 10.80 29.58 -3.30
CA GLY A 198 10.85 29.09 -4.68
C GLY A 198 11.79 29.87 -5.60
N GLU A 199 12.06 31.14 -5.32
CA GLU A 199 13.01 31.93 -6.11
C GLU A 199 14.45 31.40 -6.01
N ILE A 200 14.83 30.77 -4.89
CA ILE A 200 16.15 30.10 -4.78
C ILE A 200 16.23 28.95 -5.79
N PHE A 201 15.18 28.13 -5.87
CA PHE A 201 15.14 26.97 -6.76
C PHE A 201 15.03 27.38 -8.22
N ARG A 202 14.16 28.36 -8.51
CA ARG A 202 13.97 28.91 -9.87
C ARG A 202 15.22 29.59 -10.40
N PHE A 203 16.01 30.24 -9.54
CA PHE A 203 17.33 30.76 -9.91
C PHE A 203 18.21 29.67 -10.55
N HIS A 204 18.13 28.44 -10.02
CA HIS A 204 18.87 27.26 -10.50
C HIS A 204 18.18 26.45 -11.59
N GLY A 205 17.06 26.95 -12.13
CA GLY A 205 16.28 26.24 -13.16
C GLY A 205 15.53 25.02 -12.65
N LEU A 206 15.35 24.90 -11.33
CA LEU A 206 14.47 23.90 -10.72
C LEU A 206 13.02 24.37 -10.76
N THR A 207 12.11 23.42 -10.92
CA THR A 207 10.67 23.64 -10.95
C THR A 207 10.06 23.47 -9.55
N VAL A 208 9.12 24.35 -9.21
CA VAL A 208 8.47 24.38 -7.88
C VAL A 208 6.96 24.38 -8.08
N GLY A 209 6.30 23.37 -7.53
CA GLY A 209 4.85 23.23 -7.51
C GLY A 209 4.27 23.38 -6.11
N VAL A 210 2.97 23.64 -6.03
CA VAL A 210 2.21 23.65 -4.79
C VAL A 210 0.86 22.97 -5.00
N ILE A 211 0.49 22.06 -4.11
CA ILE A 211 -0.81 21.39 -4.11
C ILE A 211 -1.75 22.16 -3.19
N LEU A 212 -2.93 22.51 -3.70
CA LEU A 212 -3.98 23.20 -2.96
C LEU A 212 -5.30 22.43 -3.12
N ASN A 213 -6.17 22.51 -2.12
CA ASN A 213 -7.44 21.79 -2.09
C ASN A 213 -8.39 22.10 -3.27
N THR A 214 -8.23 23.26 -3.91
CA THR A 214 -9.05 23.74 -5.05
C THR A 214 -8.62 23.17 -6.40
N MET A 215 -7.53 22.41 -6.45
CA MET A 215 -6.97 21.90 -7.70
C MET A 215 -7.64 20.61 -8.18
N ASP A 216 -7.87 20.52 -9.49
CA ASP A 216 -8.27 19.30 -10.18
C ASP A 216 -7.08 18.34 -10.41
N SER A 217 -7.35 17.12 -10.88
CA SER A 217 -6.32 16.10 -11.08
C SER A 217 -5.26 16.50 -12.12
N ALA A 218 -5.66 17.19 -13.19
CA ALA A 218 -4.72 17.60 -14.25
C ALA A 218 -3.76 18.68 -13.75
N GLN A 219 -4.25 19.62 -12.94
CA GLN A 219 -3.43 20.60 -12.25
C GLN A 219 -2.47 19.90 -11.27
N ARG A 220 -2.96 18.96 -10.45
CA ARG A 220 -2.13 18.21 -9.49
C ARG A 220 -1.01 17.44 -10.17
N GLN A 221 -1.28 16.77 -11.29
CA GLN A 221 -0.24 16.10 -12.09
C GLN A 221 0.90 17.04 -12.46
N GLN A 222 0.59 18.27 -12.90
CA GLN A 222 1.60 19.27 -13.23
C GLN A 222 2.42 19.71 -12.00
N GLN A 223 1.78 19.84 -10.84
CA GLN A 223 2.44 20.23 -9.59
C GLN A 223 3.33 19.12 -9.02
N TYR A 224 2.92 17.85 -9.12
CA TYR A 224 3.73 16.69 -8.71
C TYR A 224 4.88 16.41 -9.68
N ALA A 225 4.76 16.82 -10.95
CA ALA A 225 5.84 16.70 -11.94
C ALA A 225 7.01 17.68 -11.69
N CYS A 226 6.84 18.68 -10.82
CA CYS A 226 7.92 19.58 -10.45
C CYS A 226 9.04 18.87 -9.65
N ASP A 227 10.25 19.43 -9.66
CA ASP A 227 11.37 18.95 -8.87
C ASP A 227 11.05 19.01 -7.36
N ILE A 228 10.32 20.04 -6.95
CA ILE A 228 9.90 20.29 -5.57
C ILE A 228 8.39 20.58 -5.54
N THR A 229 7.68 19.96 -4.60
CA THR A 229 6.24 20.13 -4.43
C THR A 229 5.90 20.47 -2.97
N TYR A 230 5.24 21.61 -2.76
CA TYR A 230 4.72 22.03 -1.45
C TYR A 230 3.28 21.54 -1.30
N GLY A 231 2.84 21.26 -0.07
CA GLY A 231 1.46 20.90 0.19
C GLY A 231 1.18 20.68 1.68
N THR A 232 -0.01 20.18 1.99
CA THR A 232 -0.37 19.73 3.33
C THR A 232 -0.41 18.20 3.40
N ASN A 233 -0.30 17.66 4.60
CA ASN A 233 -0.41 16.22 4.84
C ASN A 233 -1.73 15.65 4.32
N ASN A 234 -2.84 16.39 4.47
CA ASN A 234 -4.15 16.02 3.96
C ASN A 234 -4.15 15.92 2.44
N GLU A 235 -3.62 16.92 1.73
CA GLU A 235 -3.59 16.90 0.27
C GLU A 235 -2.73 15.74 -0.27
N PHE A 236 -1.51 15.57 0.25
CA PHE A 236 -0.65 14.44 -0.14
C PHE A 236 -1.29 13.09 0.20
N GLY A 237 -1.90 12.95 1.37
CA GLY A 237 -2.49 11.68 1.79
C GLY A 237 -3.76 11.33 1.01
N PHE A 238 -4.64 12.30 0.72
CA PHE A 238 -5.83 12.04 -0.08
C PHE A 238 -5.50 11.79 -1.55
N ASP A 239 -4.49 12.45 -2.12
CA ASP A 239 -4.03 12.13 -3.47
C ASP A 239 -3.46 10.71 -3.54
N TYR A 240 -2.69 10.28 -2.53
CA TYR A 240 -2.23 8.89 -2.44
C TYR A 240 -3.40 7.90 -2.40
N LEU A 241 -4.41 8.16 -1.57
CA LEU A 241 -5.60 7.30 -1.50
C LEU A 241 -6.37 7.26 -2.83
N ARG A 242 -6.51 8.41 -3.51
CA ARG A 242 -7.16 8.49 -4.83
C ARG A 242 -6.38 7.72 -5.90
N ASP A 243 -5.06 7.84 -5.92
CA ASP A 243 -4.21 7.14 -6.90
C ASP A 243 -4.29 5.62 -6.75
N ASN A 244 -4.46 5.11 -5.53
CA ASN A 244 -4.63 3.69 -5.24
C ASN A 244 -6.05 3.15 -5.50
N MET A 245 -7.02 4.04 -5.78
CA MET A 245 -8.35 3.66 -6.26
C MET A 245 -8.50 3.87 -7.77
N SER A 246 -7.49 4.42 -8.44
CA SER A 246 -7.52 4.65 -9.88
C SER A 246 -7.44 3.31 -10.64
N VAL A 247 -8.28 3.17 -11.67
CA VAL A 247 -8.24 2.03 -12.59
C VAL A 247 -7.19 2.19 -13.70
N ASP A 248 -6.79 3.43 -13.99
CA ASP A 248 -5.85 3.77 -15.05
C ASP A 248 -4.63 4.53 -14.51
N LEU A 249 -3.44 4.14 -14.96
CA LEU A 249 -2.18 4.80 -14.59
C LEU A 249 -2.16 6.28 -15.01
N SER A 250 -2.80 6.63 -16.11
CA SER A 250 -2.84 8.02 -16.61
C SER A 250 -3.65 8.98 -15.74
N GLN A 251 -4.48 8.45 -14.83
CA GLN A 251 -5.29 9.24 -13.91
C GLN A 251 -4.61 9.46 -12.56
N GLN A 252 -3.49 8.78 -12.30
CA GLN A 252 -2.71 8.99 -11.09
C GLN A 252 -2.04 10.37 -11.12
N VAL A 253 -2.03 11.06 -9.97
CA VAL A 253 -1.50 12.41 -9.86
C VAL A 253 -0.10 12.44 -9.25
N GLN A 254 0.21 11.52 -8.34
CA GLN A 254 1.52 11.44 -7.69
C GLN A 254 2.54 10.65 -8.52
N ARG A 255 3.79 10.74 -8.06
CA ARG A 255 4.90 9.88 -8.46
C ARG A 255 5.39 9.08 -7.26
N LYS A 256 6.39 8.22 -7.46
CA LYS A 256 7.06 7.47 -6.37
C LYS A 256 7.50 8.40 -5.23
N HIS A 257 7.20 8.03 -3.99
CA HIS A 257 7.56 8.81 -2.81
C HIS A 257 9.07 8.73 -2.55
N ASN A 258 9.78 9.84 -2.73
CA ASN A 258 11.23 9.87 -2.69
C ASN A 258 11.76 10.49 -1.38
N TYR A 259 11.46 11.76 -1.14
CA TYR A 259 11.94 12.47 0.04
C TYR A 259 10.90 13.49 0.48
N ALA A 260 10.64 13.58 1.78
CA ALA A 260 9.67 14.50 2.35
C ALA A 260 10.24 15.18 3.61
N ILE A 261 10.09 16.50 3.68
CA ILE A 261 10.33 17.27 4.89
C ILE A 261 8.99 17.67 5.46
N VAL A 262 8.78 17.43 6.76
CA VAL A 262 7.55 17.79 7.46
C VAL A 262 7.84 18.97 8.38
N ASP A 263 7.31 20.14 8.03
CA ASP A 263 7.31 21.31 8.92
C ASP A 263 6.29 21.12 10.04
N GLU A 264 6.64 21.58 11.24
CA GLU A 264 5.88 21.32 12.48
C GLU A 264 5.51 19.83 12.65
N VAL A 265 6.54 18.99 12.63
CA VAL A 265 6.45 17.51 12.68
C VAL A 265 5.67 16.97 13.87
N ASP A 266 5.67 17.67 15.01
CA ASP A 266 4.87 17.32 16.18
C ASP A 266 3.37 17.48 15.91
N SER A 267 2.97 18.57 15.27
CA SER A 267 1.59 18.81 14.89
C SER A 267 1.10 17.76 13.89
N VAL A 268 1.91 17.45 12.88
CA VAL A 268 1.52 16.54 11.79
C VAL A 268 1.60 15.06 12.20
N LEU A 269 2.76 14.60 12.70
CA LEU A 269 3.02 13.18 12.96
C LEU A 269 2.58 12.70 14.34
N ILE A 270 2.24 13.60 15.27
CA ILE A 270 1.74 13.24 16.60
C ILE A 270 0.27 13.66 16.77
N ASP A 271 -0.04 14.95 16.61
CA ASP A 271 -1.38 15.46 16.92
C ASP A 271 -2.41 15.07 15.86
N GLU A 272 -2.08 15.23 14.57
CA GLU A 272 -3.00 14.90 13.46
C GLU A 272 -3.04 13.40 13.15
N ALA A 273 -1.97 12.66 13.43
CA ALA A 273 -1.89 11.21 13.23
C ALA A 273 -2.92 10.38 14.05
N ARG A 274 -3.66 11.02 14.97
CA ARG A 274 -4.77 10.40 15.71
C ARG A 274 -5.98 10.07 14.85
N THR A 275 -6.16 10.76 13.73
CA THR A 275 -7.33 10.57 12.85
C THR A 275 -6.85 10.04 11.49
N PRO A 276 -7.36 8.88 11.02
CA PRO A 276 -7.01 8.39 9.70
C PRO A 276 -7.66 9.24 8.60
N LEU A 277 -7.03 9.28 7.43
CA LEU A 277 -7.62 9.85 6.21
C LEU A 277 -8.61 8.82 5.62
N ILE A 278 -9.86 9.24 5.42
CA ILE A 278 -10.94 8.35 4.96
C ILE A 278 -11.59 8.95 3.72
N ILE A 279 -11.64 8.15 2.65
CA ILE A 279 -12.55 8.41 1.52
C ILE A 279 -13.77 7.51 1.71
N SER A 280 -14.94 8.12 1.79
CA SER A 280 -16.21 7.39 1.88
C SER A 280 -17.08 7.71 0.67
N GLY A 281 -17.74 6.67 0.14
CA GLY A 281 -18.70 6.78 -0.93
C GLY A 281 -19.96 6.00 -0.58
N PRO A 282 -21.14 6.39 -1.11
CA PRO A 282 -22.34 5.59 -0.97
C PRO A 282 -22.12 4.23 -1.63
N VAL A 283 -22.45 3.16 -0.93
CA VAL A 283 -22.52 1.82 -1.54
C VAL A 283 -23.97 1.61 -1.93
N ASP A 284 -24.24 1.51 -3.23
CA ASP A 284 -25.51 0.96 -3.71
C ASP A 284 -25.54 -0.52 -3.33
N ARG A 285 -25.96 -0.84 -2.11
CA ARG A 285 -26.20 -2.23 -1.72
C ARG A 285 -27.43 -2.71 -2.45
N ASP A 286 -27.22 -3.54 -3.45
CA ASP A 286 -28.28 -4.31 -4.06
C ASP A 286 -28.62 -5.48 -3.12
N ASP A 287 -29.57 -5.26 -2.19
CA ASP A 287 -30.11 -6.31 -1.30
C ASP A 287 -30.75 -7.48 -2.10
N GLN A 288 -30.84 -7.35 -3.43
CA GLN A 288 -31.37 -8.34 -4.35
C GLN A 288 -30.71 -9.71 -4.19
N GLN A 289 -29.39 -9.80 -4.07
CA GLN A 289 -28.71 -11.10 -3.97
C GLN A 289 -28.99 -11.85 -2.67
N PHE A 290 -29.02 -11.14 -1.53
CA PHE A 290 -29.40 -11.74 -0.25
C PHE A 290 -30.84 -12.28 -0.32
N ASN A 291 -31.76 -11.48 -0.88
CA ASN A 291 -33.16 -11.86 -1.05
C ASN A 291 -33.34 -13.05 -1.99
N ASP A 292 -32.52 -13.16 -3.04
CA ASP A 292 -32.55 -14.28 -4.00
C ASP A 292 -31.96 -15.57 -3.42
N MET A 293 -30.91 -15.47 -2.60
CA MET A 293 -30.20 -16.64 -2.05
C MET A 293 -30.90 -17.22 -0.81
N LYS A 294 -31.49 -16.37 0.03
CA LYS A 294 -32.19 -16.78 1.26
C LYS A 294 -33.15 -17.96 1.09
N PRO A 295 -34.12 -17.96 0.14
CA PRO A 295 -35.06 -19.08 -0.01
C PRO A 295 -34.36 -20.39 -0.43
N ARG A 296 -33.24 -20.31 -1.16
CA ARG A 296 -32.45 -21.48 -1.57
C ARG A 296 -31.71 -22.08 -0.38
N ILE A 297 -31.12 -21.24 0.47
CA ILE A 297 -30.47 -21.67 1.71
C ILE A 297 -31.47 -22.27 2.69
N GLU A 298 -32.65 -21.66 2.87
CA GLU A 298 -33.73 -22.21 3.70
C GLU A 298 -34.17 -23.60 3.23
N ARG A 299 -34.21 -23.84 1.92
CA ARG A 299 -34.50 -25.14 1.33
C ARG A 299 -33.42 -26.17 1.64
N VAL A 300 -32.14 -25.83 1.44
CA VAL A 300 -30.99 -26.70 1.76
C VAL A 300 -31.00 -27.06 3.24
N PHE A 301 -31.20 -26.07 4.13
CA PHE A 301 -31.31 -26.30 5.56
C PHE A 301 -32.44 -27.26 5.93
N ARG A 302 -33.62 -27.11 5.30
CA ARG A 302 -34.75 -28.01 5.53
C ARG A 302 -34.44 -29.45 5.09
N LEU A 303 -33.81 -29.62 3.93
CA LEU A 303 -33.41 -30.93 3.43
C LEU A 303 -32.37 -31.60 4.33
N GLN A 304 -31.36 -30.85 4.78
CA GLN A 304 -30.38 -31.31 5.76
C GLN A 304 -31.05 -31.75 7.07
N LYS A 305 -31.93 -30.92 7.62
CA LYS A 305 -32.63 -31.22 8.87
C LYS A 305 -33.43 -32.52 8.78
N ASN A 306 -34.10 -32.74 7.64
CA ASN A 306 -34.85 -33.96 7.38
C ASN A 306 -33.91 -35.17 7.22
N LEU A 307 -32.83 -35.03 6.47
CA LEU A 307 -31.82 -36.07 6.30
C LEU A 307 -31.25 -36.51 7.66
N VAL A 308 -30.83 -35.56 8.50
CA VAL A 308 -30.32 -35.85 9.85
C VAL A 308 -31.36 -36.59 10.70
N ALA A 309 -32.63 -36.19 10.65
CA ALA A 309 -33.69 -36.91 11.37
C ALA A 309 -33.86 -38.35 10.89
N THR A 310 -33.74 -38.60 9.58
CA THR A 310 -33.78 -39.94 8.98
C THR A 310 -32.57 -40.77 9.38
N LEU A 311 -31.35 -40.23 9.32
CA LEU A 311 -30.13 -40.91 9.73
C LEU A 311 -30.20 -41.35 11.20
N VAL A 312 -30.69 -40.47 12.08
CA VAL A 312 -30.88 -40.79 13.50
C VAL A 312 -31.93 -41.90 13.69
N GLN A 313 -33.03 -41.89 12.93
CA GLN A 313 -34.02 -42.98 12.99
C GLN A 313 -33.44 -44.32 12.55
N GLN A 314 -32.71 -44.34 11.43
CA GLN A 314 -32.09 -45.56 10.92
C GLN A 314 -31.07 -46.14 11.91
N ALA A 315 -30.29 -45.28 12.57
CA ALA A 315 -29.39 -45.70 13.63
C ALA A 315 -30.13 -46.32 14.83
N GLU A 316 -31.22 -45.70 15.30
CA GLU A 316 -32.05 -46.26 16.38
C GLU A 316 -32.64 -47.63 15.99
N ASP A 317 -33.10 -47.80 14.75
CA ASP A 317 -33.69 -49.05 14.27
C ASP A 317 -32.65 -50.19 14.20
N LEU A 318 -31.42 -49.88 13.77
CA LEU A 318 -30.29 -50.83 13.76
C LEU A 318 -29.92 -51.29 15.18
N LEU A 319 -29.82 -50.33 16.11
CA LEU A 319 -29.49 -50.59 17.51
C LEU A 319 -30.57 -51.43 18.20
N ASN A 320 -31.85 -51.10 17.99
CA ASN A 320 -32.99 -51.85 18.56
C ASN A 320 -33.13 -53.26 17.95
N GLY A 321 -32.77 -53.42 16.68
CA GLY A 321 -32.79 -54.71 15.99
C GLY A 321 -31.63 -55.64 16.36
N GLY A 322 -30.69 -55.20 17.21
CA GLY A 322 -29.48 -55.94 17.57
C GLY A 322 -28.54 -56.17 16.39
N LYS A 323 -28.63 -55.33 15.35
CA LYS A 323 -27.85 -55.47 14.11
C LYS A 323 -26.87 -54.31 13.96
N ASN A 324 -25.61 -54.68 13.72
CA ASN A 324 -24.56 -53.83 13.15
C ASN A 324 -24.32 -52.47 13.86
N GLU A 325 -23.78 -52.53 15.08
CA GLU A 325 -23.43 -51.35 15.89
C GLU A 325 -22.47 -50.38 15.18
N THR A 326 -21.57 -50.89 14.34
CA THR A 326 -20.63 -50.08 13.54
C THR A 326 -21.36 -49.17 12.55
N GLU A 327 -22.37 -49.68 11.86
CA GLU A 327 -23.15 -48.92 10.88
C GLU A 327 -24.03 -47.86 11.56
N ALA A 328 -24.61 -48.18 12.71
CA ALA A 328 -25.30 -47.20 13.54
C ALA A 328 -24.37 -46.05 14.00
N GLY A 329 -23.12 -46.38 14.37
CA GLY A 329 -22.10 -45.39 14.70
C GLY A 329 -21.80 -44.41 13.56
N VAL A 330 -21.67 -44.92 12.32
CA VAL A 330 -21.46 -44.11 11.11
C VAL A 330 -22.62 -43.14 10.87
N LEU A 331 -23.87 -43.63 10.96
CA LEU A 331 -25.06 -42.80 10.75
C LEU A 331 -25.18 -41.69 11.81
N LEU A 332 -24.90 -42.00 13.08
CA LEU A 332 -24.93 -41.02 14.15
C LEU A 332 -23.78 -40.00 14.06
N PHE A 333 -22.58 -40.42 13.67
CA PHE A 333 -21.47 -39.51 13.41
C PHE A 333 -21.76 -38.57 12.24
N ARG A 334 -22.32 -39.10 11.14
CA ARG A 334 -22.80 -38.31 10.00
C ARG A 334 -23.89 -37.32 10.41
N ALA A 335 -24.85 -37.75 11.21
CA ALA A 335 -25.89 -36.88 11.76
C ALA A 335 -25.29 -35.75 12.63
N GLN A 336 -24.26 -36.06 13.42
CA GLN A 336 -23.54 -35.08 14.24
C GLN A 336 -22.83 -34.04 13.37
N ARG A 337 -22.09 -34.45 12.34
CA ARG A 337 -21.46 -33.52 11.41
C ARG A 337 -22.47 -32.71 10.60
N GLY A 338 -23.64 -33.28 10.30
CA GLY A 338 -24.64 -32.61 9.50
C GLY A 338 -25.47 -31.55 10.23
N LEU A 339 -25.87 -31.81 11.47
CA LEU A 339 -26.59 -30.84 12.30
C LEU A 339 -26.47 -31.20 13.80
N PRO A 340 -25.36 -30.83 14.48
CA PRO A 340 -25.06 -31.25 15.85
C PRO A 340 -26.16 -30.91 16.86
N LYS A 341 -26.83 -29.76 16.64
CA LYS A 341 -27.90 -29.23 17.51
C LYS A 341 -29.30 -29.76 17.16
N ASN A 342 -29.41 -30.81 16.35
CA ASN A 342 -30.71 -31.42 16.07
C ASN A 342 -31.32 -32.05 17.33
N ASN A 343 -32.58 -31.71 17.65
CA ASN A 343 -33.26 -32.20 18.86
C ASN A 343 -33.30 -33.73 18.99
N LYS A 344 -33.48 -34.44 17.88
CA LYS A 344 -33.55 -35.91 17.88
C LYS A 344 -32.18 -36.50 18.17
N LEU A 345 -31.14 -36.00 17.50
CA LEU A 345 -29.76 -36.40 17.74
C LEU A 345 -29.34 -36.11 19.19
N ALA A 346 -29.61 -34.92 19.70
CA ALA A 346 -29.27 -34.53 21.06
C ALA A 346 -29.91 -35.47 22.11
N LYS A 347 -31.13 -35.95 21.86
CA LYS A 347 -31.79 -36.95 22.71
C LYS A 347 -31.06 -38.29 22.66
N VAL A 348 -30.68 -38.77 21.47
CA VAL A 348 -29.94 -40.03 21.32
C VAL A 348 -28.55 -39.97 21.97
N LEU A 349 -27.82 -38.87 21.77
CA LEU A 349 -26.49 -38.65 22.35
C LEU A 349 -26.50 -38.34 23.86
N SER A 350 -27.68 -38.22 24.47
CA SER A 350 -27.79 -38.17 25.94
C SER A 350 -27.46 -39.52 26.59
N GLU A 351 -27.54 -40.62 25.82
CA GLU A 351 -27.13 -41.93 26.27
C GLU A 351 -25.59 -42.08 26.22
N PRO A 352 -24.92 -42.37 27.35
CA PRO A 352 -23.45 -42.42 27.38
C PRO A 352 -22.81 -43.48 26.48
N SER A 353 -23.50 -44.60 26.25
CA SER A 353 -23.09 -45.68 25.34
C SER A 353 -23.00 -45.18 23.89
N LEU A 354 -24.08 -44.56 23.40
CA LEU A 354 -24.17 -44.04 22.04
C LEU A 354 -23.25 -42.84 21.81
N LYS A 355 -23.06 -42.00 22.83
CA LYS A 355 -22.05 -40.94 22.78
C LYS A 355 -20.64 -41.51 22.61
N ARG A 356 -20.29 -42.58 23.32
CA ARG A 356 -18.99 -43.26 23.16
C ARG A 356 -18.87 -43.93 21.79
N LEU A 357 -19.95 -44.52 21.28
CA LEU A 357 -19.99 -45.11 19.94
C LEU A 357 -19.63 -44.06 18.89
N VAL A 358 -20.30 -42.90 18.91
CA VAL A 358 -20.02 -41.79 17.97
C VAL A 358 -18.59 -41.27 18.11
N GLN A 359 -18.08 -41.10 19.33
CA GLN A 359 -16.69 -40.69 19.55
C GLN A 359 -15.69 -41.73 19.01
N SER A 360 -16.00 -43.02 19.15
CA SER A 360 -15.15 -44.09 18.61
C SER A 360 -15.15 -44.11 17.08
N THR A 361 -16.31 -43.87 16.46
CA THR A 361 -16.46 -43.72 15.02
C THR A 361 -15.75 -42.48 14.51
N GLU A 362 -15.89 -41.33 15.17
CA GLU A 362 -15.16 -40.10 14.84
C GLU A 362 -13.65 -40.37 14.83
N MET A 363 -13.13 -41.01 15.87
CA MET A 363 -11.70 -41.35 15.98
C MET A 363 -11.23 -42.29 14.87
N GLU A 364 -12.07 -43.18 14.36
CA GLU A 364 -11.75 -44.07 13.24
C GLU A 364 -11.62 -43.29 11.93
N TYR A 365 -12.57 -42.40 11.64
CA TYR A 365 -12.59 -41.61 10.41
C TYR A 365 -11.57 -40.46 10.41
N LEU A 366 -11.08 -40.04 11.58
CA LEU A 366 -9.96 -39.11 11.72
C LEU A 366 -8.58 -39.78 11.59
N ARG A 367 -8.49 -41.13 11.56
CA ARG A 367 -7.21 -41.83 11.32
C ARG A 367 -6.65 -41.49 9.94
N GLU A 368 -5.35 -41.71 9.77
CA GLU A 368 -4.65 -41.47 8.50
C GLU A 368 -4.93 -40.07 7.91
N LYS A 369 -4.96 -39.05 8.78
CA LYS A 369 -5.26 -37.65 8.44
C LYS A 369 -6.65 -37.45 7.79
N GLY A 370 -7.66 -38.22 8.18
CA GLY A 370 -9.03 -37.99 7.70
C GLY A 370 -9.29 -38.47 6.27
N LYS A 371 -8.46 -39.38 5.73
CA LYS A 371 -8.57 -39.87 4.35
C LYS A 371 -9.99 -40.33 3.97
N ASN A 372 -10.72 -40.90 4.92
CA ASN A 372 -12.06 -41.44 4.71
C ASN A 372 -13.19 -40.48 5.11
N MET A 373 -12.89 -39.23 5.48
CA MET A 373 -13.90 -38.27 5.94
C MET A 373 -14.94 -37.94 4.86
N HIS A 374 -14.53 -37.99 3.58
CA HIS A 374 -15.42 -37.81 2.44
C HIS A 374 -16.61 -38.80 2.44
N ILE A 375 -16.43 -40.02 2.94
CA ILE A 375 -17.51 -41.03 3.06
C ILE A 375 -18.61 -40.55 4.01
N ILE A 376 -18.25 -39.77 5.04
CA ILE A 376 -19.21 -39.18 5.97
C ILE A 376 -19.86 -37.96 5.34
N ASP A 377 -19.02 -37.07 4.80
CA ASP A 377 -19.42 -35.71 4.43
C ASP A 377 -20.20 -35.64 3.11
N GLU A 378 -19.86 -36.43 2.09
CA GLU A 378 -20.48 -36.37 0.75
C GLU A 378 -22.00 -36.63 0.75
N GLU A 379 -22.52 -37.36 1.74
CA GLU A 379 -23.95 -37.64 1.86
C GLU A 379 -24.76 -36.44 2.38
N LEU A 380 -24.12 -35.50 3.07
CA LEU A 380 -24.73 -34.32 3.65
C LEU A 380 -24.86 -33.20 2.61
N TYR A 381 -25.71 -32.22 2.84
CA TYR A 381 -25.77 -30.98 2.03
C TYR A 381 -24.77 -29.92 2.54
N PHE A 382 -24.51 -29.90 3.84
CA PHE A 382 -23.43 -29.13 4.45
C PHE A 382 -22.90 -29.85 5.68
N VAL A 383 -21.70 -29.49 6.08
CA VAL A 383 -21.00 -30.03 7.24
C VAL A 383 -20.77 -28.90 8.23
N ILE A 384 -20.99 -29.15 9.51
CA ILE A 384 -20.68 -28.24 10.60
C ILE A 384 -19.50 -28.81 11.38
N ASP A 385 -18.40 -28.09 11.39
CA ASP A 385 -17.25 -28.38 12.26
C ASP A 385 -17.29 -27.45 13.48
N GLU A 386 -17.73 -27.98 14.62
CA GLU A 386 -17.80 -27.24 15.88
C GLU A 386 -16.41 -26.93 16.48
N LYS A 387 -15.34 -27.60 16.02
CA LYS A 387 -13.97 -27.34 16.50
C LYS A 387 -13.35 -26.13 15.80
N SER A 388 -13.57 -26.00 14.49
CA SER A 388 -13.09 -24.85 13.70
C SER A 388 -14.11 -23.71 13.57
N ASN A 389 -15.35 -23.90 14.05
CA ASN A 389 -16.49 -22.98 13.85
C ASN A 389 -16.76 -22.69 12.37
N GLN A 390 -16.68 -23.72 11.53
CA GLN A 390 -16.89 -23.61 10.09
C GLN A 390 -18.13 -24.40 9.63
N ILE A 391 -18.77 -23.90 8.57
CA ILE A 391 -19.85 -24.59 7.86
C ILE A 391 -19.43 -24.69 6.40
N ASP A 392 -19.27 -25.91 5.92
CA ASP A 392 -18.85 -26.17 4.54
C ASP A 392 -20.00 -26.77 3.74
N LEU A 393 -20.32 -26.16 2.60
CA LEU A 393 -21.24 -26.76 1.62
C LEU A 393 -20.55 -27.94 0.93
N THR A 394 -21.25 -29.07 0.89
CA THR A 394 -20.81 -30.23 0.12
C THR A 394 -21.17 -30.04 -1.35
N GLU A 395 -20.70 -30.94 -2.22
CA GLU A 395 -21.10 -30.92 -3.63
C GLU A 395 -22.62 -31.05 -3.79
N LYS A 396 -23.23 -31.93 -2.99
CA LYS A 396 -24.68 -32.11 -2.92
C LYS A 396 -25.41 -30.83 -2.48
N GLY A 397 -24.83 -30.06 -1.57
CA GLY A 397 -25.33 -28.74 -1.17
C GLY A 397 -25.26 -27.72 -2.30
N ARG A 398 -24.11 -27.66 -2.99
CA ARG A 398 -23.89 -26.75 -4.13
C ARG A 398 -24.85 -27.04 -5.27
N GLU A 399 -25.01 -28.31 -5.65
CA GLU A 399 -25.98 -28.73 -6.67
C GLU A 399 -27.41 -28.32 -6.30
N GLU A 400 -27.80 -28.50 -5.04
CA GLU A 400 -29.13 -28.13 -4.56
C GLU A 400 -29.38 -26.62 -4.60
N LEU A 401 -28.38 -25.79 -4.26
CA LEU A 401 -28.45 -24.33 -4.39
C LEU A 401 -28.51 -23.86 -5.85
N ALA A 402 -27.85 -24.60 -6.74
CA ALA A 402 -27.78 -24.26 -8.15
C ALA A 402 -29.07 -24.65 -8.92
N LYS A 403 -29.90 -25.55 -8.39
CA LYS A 403 -31.13 -26.04 -9.06
C LYS A 403 -32.06 -24.91 -9.49
N GLY A 404 -32.44 -24.93 -10.77
CA GLY A 404 -33.36 -23.97 -11.35
C GLY A 404 -32.69 -22.67 -11.82
N SER A 405 -31.36 -22.62 -11.80
CA SER A 405 -30.58 -21.55 -12.43
C SER A 405 -30.46 -21.72 -13.95
N GLY A 406 -30.57 -22.95 -14.47
CA GLY A 406 -30.34 -23.27 -15.87
C GLY A 406 -28.86 -23.42 -16.25
N PHE A 407 -27.95 -23.31 -15.28
CA PHE A 407 -26.51 -23.51 -15.44
C PHE A 407 -25.89 -24.12 -14.17
N GLU A 408 -26.49 -25.21 -13.69
CA GLU A 408 -26.25 -25.80 -12.38
C GLU A 408 -24.76 -26.10 -12.08
N LYS A 409 -24.03 -26.59 -13.08
CA LYS A 409 -22.61 -26.98 -12.94
C LYS A 409 -21.65 -25.79 -12.87
N GLU A 410 -22.06 -24.63 -13.37
CA GLU A 410 -21.21 -23.43 -13.49
C GLU A 410 -21.62 -22.36 -12.46
N TYR A 411 -22.64 -22.62 -11.65
CA TYR A 411 -23.29 -21.61 -10.82
C TYR A 411 -22.37 -20.94 -9.79
N PHE A 412 -21.38 -21.67 -9.27
CA PHE A 412 -20.35 -21.22 -8.33
C PHE A 412 -18.92 -21.30 -8.90
N VAL A 413 -18.77 -21.53 -10.21
CA VAL A 413 -17.45 -21.66 -10.83
C VAL A 413 -16.95 -20.26 -11.18
N LEU A 414 -15.82 -19.86 -10.59
CA LEU A 414 -15.13 -18.63 -10.97
C LEU A 414 -14.40 -18.86 -12.30
N PRO A 415 -14.69 -18.08 -13.36
CA PRO A 415 -13.93 -18.17 -14.59
C PRO A 415 -12.52 -17.63 -14.37
N ASP A 416 -11.51 -18.30 -14.93
CA ASP A 416 -10.16 -17.77 -15.01
C ASP A 416 -10.13 -16.65 -16.05
N LEU A 417 -10.18 -15.40 -15.58
CA LEU A 417 -10.21 -14.23 -16.46
C LEU A 417 -8.96 -14.15 -17.34
N GLY A 418 -7.78 -14.47 -16.81
CA GLY A 418 -6.53 -14.42 -17.57
C GLY A 418 -6.53 -15.43 -18.71
N TYR A 419 -6.89 -16.68 -18.41
CA TYR A 419 -7.00 -17.73 -19.41
C TYR A 419 -8.10 -17.44 -20.45
N GLU A 420 -9.30 -17.04 -20.04
CA GLU A 420 -10.41 -16.79 -20.97
C GLU A 420 -10.18 -15.57 -21.86
N ILE A 421 -9.58 -14.50 -21.33
CA ILE A 421 -9.21 -13.31 -22.12
C ILE A 421 -8.11 -13.66 -23.13
N SER A 422 -7.11 -14.47 -22.75
CA SER A 422 -6.01 -14.86 -23.63
C SER A 422 -6.46 -15.53 -24.94
N LYS A 423 -7.62 -16.21 -24.94
CA LYS A 423 -8.18 -16.92 -26.11
C LYS A 423 -8.57 -15.99 -27.26
N PHE A 424 -8.87 -14.72 -26.98
CA PHE A 424 -9.35 -13.79 -27.99
C PHE A 424 -8.63 -12.44 -28.02
N GLU A 425 -7.83 -12.12 -26.99
CA GLU A 425 -7.10 -10.86 -26.91
C GLU A 425 -6.16 -10.65 -28.11
N ASN A 426 -5.47 -11.71 -28.53
CA ASN A 426 -4.48 -11.69 -29.61
C ASN A 426 -5.07 -12.05 -30.99
N ASP A 427 -6.38 -12.26 -31.08
CA ASP A 427 -7.03 -12.59 -32.36
C ASP A 427 -7.26 -11.32 -33.19
N GLU A 428 -6.54 -11.20 -34.31
CA GLU A 428 -6.64 -10.06 -35.24
C GLU A 428 -7.95 -10.05 -36.05
N THR A 429 -8.72 -11.14 -36.03
CA THR A 429 -10.00 -11.25 -36.75
C THR A 429 -11.18 -10.65 -35.98
N ILE A 430 -10.99 -10.29 -34.71
CA ILE A 430 -12.01 -9.74 -33.81
C ILE A 430 -11.79 -8.22 -33.68
N SER A 431 -12.85 -7.44 -33.89
CA SER A 431 -12.80 -5.99 -33.71
C SER A 431 -12.49 -5.62 -32.26
N ILE A 432 -11.82 -4.47 -32.06
CA ILE A 432 -11.51 -3.95 -30.71
C ILE A 432 -12.78 -3.79 -29.88
N GLU A 433 -13.88 -3.32 -30.50
CA GLU A 433 -15.16 -3.14 -29.83
C GLU A 433 -15.76 -4.48 -29.36
N ASP A 434 -15.62 -5.55 -30.15
CA ASP A 434 -16.09 -6.87 -29.76
C ASP A 434 -15.21 -7.52 -28.67
N LYS A 435 -13.91 -7.23 -28.65
CA LYS A 435 -13.01 -7.67 -27.56
C LYS A 435 -13.42 -7.05 -26.23
N VAL A 436 -13.72 -5.74 -26.21
CA VAL A 436 -14.22 -5.04 -25.01
C VAL A 436 -15.54 -5.65 -24.54
N LYS A 437 -16.51 -5.86 -25.43
CA LYS A 437 -17.79 -6.50 -25.07
C LYS A 437 -17.61 -7.90 -24.48
N ARG A 438 -16.68 -8.70 -25.02
CA ARG A 438 -16.37 -10.04 -24.49
C ARG A 438 -15.72 -9.99 -23.10
N LYS A 439 -14.80 -9.05 -22.88
CA LYS A 439 -14.22 -8.78 -21.56
C LYS A 439 -15.30 -8.39 -20.55
N ASP A 440 -16.18 -7.46 -20.91
CA ASP A 440 -17.26 -7.00 -20.03
C ASP A 440 -18.18 -8.16 -19.61
N VAL A 441 -18.51 -9.07 -20.53
CA VAL A 441 -19.30 -10.28 -20.22
C VAL A 441 -18.55 -11.20 -19.26
N LEU A 442 -17.23 -11.39 -19.43
CA LEU A 442 -16.41 -12.20 -18.53
C LEU A 442 -16.30 -11.59 -17.14
N TYR A 443 -16.00 -10.30 -17.04
CA TYR A 443 -15.94 -9.57 -15.78
C TYR A 443 -17.29 -9.59 -15.06
N LYS A 444 -18.40 -9.42 -15.78
CA LYS A 444 -19.74 -9.54 -15.21
C LYS A 444 -20.00 -10.93 -14.66
N LYS A 445 -19.69 -11.98 -15.41
CA LYS A 445 -19.83 -13.38 -14.92
C LYS A 445 -18.98 -13.64 -13.69
N TYR A 446 -17.74 -13.16 -13.68
CA TYR A 446 -16.83 -13.28 -12.54
C TYR A 446 -17.40 -12.57 -11.31
N SER A 447 -17.85 -11.31 -11.47
CA SER A 447 -18.47 -10.54 -10.39
C SER A 447 -19.69 -11.25 -9.84
N GLU A 448 -20.63 -11.67 -10.70
CA GLU A 448 -21.84 -12.36 -10.25
C GLU A 448 -21.56 -13.68 -9.51
N ALA A 449 -20.57 -14.46 -9.98
CA ALA A 449 -20.17 -15.70 -9.31
C ALA A 449 -19.46 -15.42 -7.98
N SER A 450 -18.56 -14.43 -7.94
CA SER A 450 -17.87 -13.95 -6.74
C SER A 450 -18.85 -13.47 -5.69
N ASP A 451 -19.83 -12.65 -6.08
CA ASP A 451 -20.84 -12.10 -5.19
C ASP A 451 -21.72 -13.20 -4.59
N ARG A 452 -22.08 -14.24 -5.37
CA ARG A 452 -22.81 -15.41 -4.85
C ARG A 452 -21.99 -16.19 -3.83
N ILE A 453 -20.71 -16.42 -4.09
CA ILE A 453 -19.80 -17.12 -3.16
C ILE A 453 -19.64 -16.30 -1.89
N HIS A 454 -19.43 -14.99 -2.01
CA HIS A 454 -19.32 -14.08 -0.88
C HIS A 454 -20.64 -13.99 -0.09
N THR A 455 -21.80 -14.11 -0.73
CA THR A 455 -23.10 -14.11 -0.04
C THR A 455 -23.34 -15.40 0.76
N LEU A 456 -22.65 -16.50 0.42
CA LEU A 456 -22.76 -17.77 1.14
C LEU A 456 -21.85 -17.87 2.36
N ASN A 457 -20.68 -17.25 2.29
CA ASN A 457 -19.69 -17.20 3.37
C ASN A 457 -20.06 -16.14 4.42
#